data_AF-A0A428W4R3-F1
#
_entry.id   AF-A0A428W4R3-F1
#
_cell.length_a   1.000
_cell.length_b   1.000
_cell.length_c   1.000
_cell.angle_alpha   90.00
_cell.angle_beta   90.00
_cell.angle_gamma   90.00
#
_symmetry.space_group_name_H-M   'P 1'
#
loop_
_entity.id
_entity.type
_entity.pdbx_description
1 polymer ?
#
loop_
_entity_poly.entity_id
_entity_poly.type
_entity_poly.pdbx_seq_one_letter_code
_entity_poly.pdbx_strand_id
1 'polypeptide(L)'
;KRSVKNWSREGLALGDQMMASYGPAMEVYGRYATVLQPDGSSASLERYLTLARRSVREATALRLDEIPIETFDSLTRFAVFWMRLYGRTVVPKGEARFLAQVDNLRMEEVRHGLLAESGAGFRLLLDPPTNVSPDSAEFDVARALAGAFTAGGTDAAANVLAKWDRPVDDDHLWAVIGDLVAQLPASDGTAKALTALQRNASVVQNLAKGAAVARAEASPERRPTLFDMIEGA
;
A
#
# COMPACT_ATOMS: atom_id res chain seq x y z
N LYS A 1 -16.07 24.34 -8.68
CA LYS A 1 -15.06 23.35 -8.23
C LYS A 1 -15.15 23.08 -6.71
N ARG A 2 -16.35 22.95 -6.10
CA ARG A 2 -16.52 22.77 -4.64
C ARG A 2 -17.33 21.52 -4.25
N SER A 3 -17.99 20.85 -5.19
CA SER A 3 -18.88 19.71 -4.94
C SER A 3 -18.18 18.37 -4.71
N VAL A 4 -17.04 18.10 -5.38
CA VAL A 4 -16.29 16.85 -5.18
C VAL A 4 -15.79 16.72 -3.74
N LYS A 5 -15.55 17.85 -3.04
CA LYS A 5 -15.05 17.88 -1.66
C LYS A 5 -16.03 17.31 -0.62
N ASN A 6 -17.27 17.00 -0.98
CA ASN A 6 -18.29 16.56 -0.03
C ASN A 6 -18.79 15.12 -0.22
N TRP A 7 -18.45 14.40 -1.30
CA TRP A 7 -19.00 13.06 -1.54
C TRP A 7 -18.69 12.07 -0.42
N SER A 8 -17.45 12.08 0.07
CA SER A 8 -17.06 11.26 1.23
C SER A 8 -17.79 11.68 2.51
N ARG A 9 -18.03 12.98 2.72
CA ARG A 9 -18.77 13.51 3.87
C ARG A 9 -20.27 13.16 3.80
N GLU A 10 -20.82 13.09 2.59
CA GLU A 10 -22.22 12.76 2.31
C GLU A 10 -22.45 11.24 2.26
N GLY A 11 -21.41 10.44 2.49
CA GLY A 11 -21.52 8.98 2.61
C GLY A 11 -21.55 8.24 1.27
N LEU A 12 -21.23 8.90 0.15
CA LEU A 12 -21.14 8.22 -1.14
C LEU A 12 -19.92 7.27 -1.13
N ALA A 13 -20.17 5.98 -1.36
CA ALA A 13 -19.12 4.97 -1.32
C ALA A 13 -18.03 5.24 -2.36
N LEU A 14 -16.77 4.88 -2.05
CA LEU A 14 -15.64 5.16 -2.92
C LEU A 14 -15.82 4.55 -4.33
N GLY A 15 -16.37 3.35 -4.42
CA GLY A 15 -16.70 2.72 -5.70
C GLY A 15 -17.69 3.55 -6.53
N ASP A 16 -18.73 4.10 -5.89
CA ASP A 16 -19.71 4.94 -6.56
C ASP A 16 -19.11 6.28 -7.01
N GLN A 17 -18.21 6.86 -6.20
CA GLN A 17 -17.44 8.05 -6.60
C GLN A 17 -16.61 7.78 -7.86
N MET A 18 -15.94 6.62 -7.95
CA MET A 18 -15.17 6.22 -9.14
C MET A 18 -16.08 6.05 -10.36
N MET A 19 -17.22 5.39 -10.19
CA MET A 19 -18.17 5.17 -11.28
C MET A 19 -18.80 6.48 -11.78
N ALA A 20 -19.12 7.40 -10.88
CA ALA A 20 -19.66 8.72 -11.21
C ALA A 20 -18.67 9.59 -12.02
N SER A 21 -17.36 9.32 -11.93
CA SER A 21 -16.34 10.05 -12.70
C SER A 21 -16.41 9.82 -14.21
N TYR A 22 -16.98 8.69 -14.63
CA TYR A 22 -16.98 8.29 -16.03
C TYR A 22 -17.89 9.14 -16.91
N GLY A 23 -19.11 9.45 -16.46
CA GLY A 23 -20.05 10.27 -17.23
C GLY A 23 -19.44 11.60 -17.69
N PRO A 24 -18.92 12.43 -16.76
CA PRO A 24 -18.23 13.68 -17.10
C PRO A 24 -17.01 13.48 -18.01
N ALA A 25 -16.24 12.41 -17.82
CA ALA A 25 -15.09 12.12 -18.67
C ALA A 25 -15.51 11.78 -20.11
N MET A 26 -16.56 10.98 -20.26
CA MET A 26 -17.14 10.61 -21.56
C MET A 26 -17.78 11.80 -22.26
N GLU A 27 -18.45 12.68 -21.51
CA GLU A 27 -19.02 13.91 -22.06
C GLU A 27 -17.93 14.80 -22.67
N VAL A 28 -16.80 14.97 -21.99
CA VAL A 28 -15.69 15.79 -22.49
C VAL A 28 -15.01 15.13 -23.69
N TYR A 29 -14.71 13.83 -23.61
CA TYR A 29 -14.07 13.11 -24.72
C TYR A 29 -14.94 13.08 -25.98
N GLY A 30 -16.25 12.83 -25.82
CA GLY A 30 -17.20 12.71 -26.92
C GLY A 30 -17.54 14.03 -27.64
N ARG A 31 -17.15 15.20 -27.09
CA ARG A 31 -17.33 16.50 -27.76
C ARG A 31 -16.42 16.69 -28.97
N TYR A 32 -15.34 15.91 -29.08
CA TYR A 32 -14.33 16.07 -30.12
C TYR A 32 -14.28 14.82 -31.00
N ALA A 33 -14.04 15.01 -32.30
CA ALA A 33 -13.89 13.90 -33.24
C ALA A 33 -12.60 13.09 -32.96
N THR A 34 -11.53 13.78 -32.57
CA THR A 34 -10.24 13.18 -32.17
C THR A 34 -9.62 14.05 -31.09
N VAL A 35 -9.01 13.42 -30.07
CA VAL A 35 -8.20 14.12 -29.08
C VAL A 35 -6.74 13.74 -29.29
N LEU A 36 -5.86 14.74 -29.41
CA LEU A 36 -4.44 14.54 -29.71
C LEU A 36 -3.57 14.66 -28.46
N GLN A 37 -2.53 13.85 -28.41
CA GLN A 37 -1.45 13.93 -27.44
C GLN A 37 -0.41 14.99 -27.87
N PRO A 38 0.51 15.41 -26.97
CA PRO A 38 1.56 16.37 -27.31
C PRO A 38 2.47 15.94 -28.47
N ASP A 39 2.59 14.64 -28.72
CA ASP A 39 3.35 14.06 -29.82
C ASP A 39 2.55 13.95 -31.14
N GLY A 40 1.31 14.45 -31.17
CA GLY A 40 0.42 14.42 -32.33
C GLY A 40 -0.34 13.09 -32.52
N SER A 41 -0.12 12.08 -31.67
CA SER A 41 -0.85 10.82 -31.73
C SER A 41 -2.27 10.95 -31.17
N SER A 42 -3.20 10.11 -31.61
CA SER A 42 -4.55 10.06 -31.04
C SER A 42 -4.52 9.47 -29.64
N ALA A 43 -5.13 10.16 -28.69
CA ALA A 43 -5.28 9.68 -27.32
C ALA A 43 -6.44 8.67 -27.23
N SER A 44 -6.18 7.53 -26.58
CA SER A 44 -7.18 6.49 -26.37
C SER A 44 -8.23 6.90 -25.35
N LEU A 45 -9.45 6.35 -25.49
CA LEU A 45 -10.52 6.53 -24.50
C LEU A 45 -10.09 6.08 -23.10
N GLU A 46 -9.38 4.94 -23.03
CA GLU A 46 -8.87 4.35 -21.78
C GLU A 46 -8.05 5.36 -20.97
N ARG A 47 -7.18 6.14 -21.63
CA ARG A 47 -6.37 7.17 -20.97
C ARG A 47 -7.24 8.18 -20.22
N TYR A 48 -8.33 8.65 -20.81
CA TYR A 48 -9.20 9.65 -20.18
C TYR A 48 -10.02 9.08 -19.03
N LEU A 49 -10.47 7.82 -19.16
CA LEU A 49 -11.07 7.09 -18.05
C LEU A 49 -10.05 6.97 -16.88
N THR A 50 -8.76 6.76 -17.19
CA THR A 50 -7.67 6.74 -16.21
C THR A 50 -7.49 8.07 -15.50
N LEU A 51 -7.44 9.15 -16.27
CA LEU A 51 -7.35 10.50 -15.71
C LEU A 51 -8.56 10.85 -14.83
N ALA A 52 -9.77 10.46 -15.22
CA ALA A 52 -10.99 10.76 -14.48
C ALA A 52 -11.01 10.12 -13.08
N ARG A 53 -10.77 8.81 -12.98
CA ARG A 53 -10.72 8.16 -11.67
C ARG A 53 -9.52 8.59 -10.85
N ARG A 54 -8.38 8.90 -11.49
CA ARG A 54 -7.24 9.52 -10.80
C ARG A 54 -7.65 10.85 -10.17
N SER A 55 -8.33 11.72 -10.90
CA SER A 55 -8.83 12.99 -10.36
C SER A 55 -9.83 12.80 -9.22
N VAL A 56 -10.68 11.76 -9.27
CA VAL A 56 -11.54 11.41 -8.13
C VAL A 56 -10.71 10.95 -6.94
N ARG A 57 -9.74 10.04 -7.12
CA ARG A 57 -8.84 9.60 -6.03
C ARG A 57 -8.13 10.78 -5.35
N GLU A 58 -7.58 11.69 -6.14
CA GLU A 58 -6.92 12.91 -5.65
C GLU A 58 -7.91 13.81 -4.90
N ALA A 59 -9.16 13.92 -5.36
CA ALA A 59 -10.18 14.74 -4.73
C ALA A 59 -10.83 14.12 -3.49
N THR A 60 -10.90 12.78 -3.40
CA THR A 60 -11.38 12.04 -2.23
C THR A 60 -10.52 12.34 -0.99
N ALA A 61 -9.24 12.72 -1.18
CA ALA A 61 -8.29 13.03 -0.11
C ALA A 61 -8.30 11.95 0.98
N LEU A 62 -8.21 10.68 0.55
CA LEU A 62 -8.26 9.51 1.42
C LEU A 62 -7.19 9.62 2.51
N ARG A 63 -7.54 9.23 3.73
CA ARG A 63 -6.62 9.19 4.87
C ARG A 63 -6.64 7.81 5.52
N LEU A 64 -5.47 7.40 5.99
CA LEU A 64 -5.29 6.28 6.91
C LEU A 64 -5.01 6.90 8.26
N ASP A 65 -5.93 6.70 9.20
CA ASP A 65 -6.00 7.49 10.42
C ASP A 65 -6.00 9.01 10.09
N GLU A 66 -5.02 9.77 10.57
CA GLU A 66 -4.86 11.20 10.24
C GLU A 66 -3.90 11.48 9.06
N ILE A 67 -3.28 10.44 8.50
CA ILE A 67 -2.20 10.56 7.52
C ILE A 67 -2.78 10.57 6.09
N PRO A 68 -2.45 11.56 5.26
CA PRO A 68 -2.86 11.58 3.86
C PRO A 68 -2.29 10.41 3.05
N ILE A 69 -3.13 9.75 2.25
CA ILE A 69 -2.75 8.55 1.49
C ILE A 69 -1.58 8.79 0.54
N GLU A 70 -1.41 10.03 0.03
CA GLU A 70 -0.34 10.41 -0.89
C GLU A 70 1.06 10.37 -0.28
N THR A 71 1.17 10.32 1.05
CA THR A 71 2.45 10.22 1.76
C THR A 71 2.98 8.78 1.86
N PHE A 72 2.15 7.79 1.51
CA PHE A 72 2.51 6.38 1.49
C PHE A 72 3.15 5.99 0.15
N ASP A 73 3.95 4.92 0.15
CA ASP A 73 4.55 4.38 -1.07
C ASP A 73 3.48 3.89 -2.08
N SER A 74 3.84 3.80 -3.36
CA SER A 74 2.89 3.43 -4.42
C SER A 74 2.25 2.05 -4.23
N LEU A 75 2.98 1.05 -3.72
CA LEU A 75 2.44 -0.29 -3.46
C LEU A 75 1.44 -0.26 -2.30
N THR A 76 1.75 0.45 -1.22
CA THR A 76 0.81 0.64 -0.11
C THR A 76 -0.45 1.36 -0.56
N ARG A 77 -0.32 2.45 -1.33
CA ARG A 77 -1.48 3.16 -1.90
C ARG A 77 -2.35 2.23 -2.74
N PHE A 78 -1.73 1.48 -3.65
CA PHE A 78 -2.45 0.53 -4.50
C PHE A 78 -3.21 -0.52 -3.66
N ALA A 79 -2.55 -1.12 -2.68
CA ALA A 79 -3.14 -2.17 -1.85
C ALA A 79 -4.30 -1.66 -0.99
N VAL A 80 -4.16 -0.46 -0.42
CA VAL A 80 -5.21 0.20 0.38
C VAL A 80 -6.43 0.50 -0.49
N PHE A 81 -6.25 1.09 -1.67
CA PHE A 81 -7.36 1.35 -2.58
C PHE A 81 -8.01 0.06 -3.06
N TRP A 82 -7.24 -1.00 -3.33
CA TRP A 82 -7.78 -2.31 -3.65
C TRP A 82 -8.66 -2.84 -2.52
N MET A 83 -8.14 -2.84 -1.29
CA MET A 83 -8.84 -3.35 -0.12
C MET A 83 -10.16 -2.60 0.12
N ARG A 84 -10.18 -1.28 -0.02
CA ARG A 84 -11.39 -0.46 0.17
C ARG A 84 -12.42 -0.61 -0.96
N LEU A 85 -11.98 -0.83 -2.19
CA LEU A 85 -12.89 -0.94 -3.34
C LEU A 85 -13.44 -2.36 -3.51
N TYR A 86 -12.60 -3.36 -3.31
CA TYR A 86 -12.88 -4.75 -3.70
C TYR A 86 -12.63 -5.75 -2.57
N GLY A 87 -11.97 -5.34 -1.48
CA GLY A 87 -11.59 -6.25 -0.41
C GLY A 87 -10.80 -7.44 -0.94
N ARG A 88 -11.27 -8.65 -0.62
CA ARG A 88 -10.66 -9.93 -1.05
C ARG A 88 -11.31 -10.54 -2.30
N THR A 89 -12.14 -9.81 -3.04
CA THR A 89 -12.79 -10.38 -4.24
C THR A 89 -11.81 -10.50 -5.41
N VAL A 90 -12.20 -11.30 -6.40
CA VAL A 90 -11.51 -11.34 -7.70
C VAL A 90 -11.95 -10.14 -8.53
N VAL A 91 -10.99 -9.38 -9.03
CA VAL A 91 -11.16 -8.17 -9.84
C VAL A 91 -10.72 -8.46 -11.28
N PRO A 92 -11.52 -8.11 -12.30
CA PRO A 92 -11.17 -8.33 -13.71
C PRO A 92 -9.82 -7.72 -14.09
N LYS A 93 -9.11 -8.34 -15.04
CA LYS A 93 -7.74 -7.94 -15.41
C LYS A 93 -7.63 -6.48 -15.87
N GLY A 94 -8.63 -5.97 -16.61
CA GLY A 94 -8.65 -4.58 -17.06
C GLY A 94 -8.75 -3.60 -15.89
N GLU A 95 -9.62 -3.89 -14.92
CA GLU A 95 -9.81 -3.06 -13.72
C GLU A 95 -8.58 -3.09 -12.81
N ALA A 96 -7.95 -4.25 -12.65
CA ALA A 96 -6.70 -4.37 -11.90
C ALA A 96 -5.57 -3.55 -12.56
N ARG A 97 -5.42 -3.65 -13.88
CA ARG A 97 -4.45 -2.86 -14.67
C ARG A 97 -4.69 -1.37 -14.50
N PHE A 98 -5.96 -0.97 -14.56
CA PHE A 98 -6.36 0.40 -14.34
C PHE A 98 -5.94 0.90 -12.96
N LEU A 99 -6.23 0.14 -11.90
CA LEU A 99 -5.91 0.55 -10.53
C LEU A 99 -4.39 0.75 -10.36
N ALA A 100 -3.58 -0.15 -10.92
CA ALA A 100 -2.12 -0.02 -10.89
C ALA A 100 -1.64 1.24 -11.61
N GLN A 101 -2.20 1.55 -12.79
CA GLN A 101 -1.83 2.74 -13.56
C GLN A 101 -2.10 4.06 -12.83
N VAL A 102 -3.12 4.12 -11.98
CA VAL A 102 -3.42 5.36 -11.24
C VAL A 102 -2.30 5.71 -10.26
N ASP A 103 -1.64 4.71 -9.67
CA ASP A 103 -0.46 4.90 -8.79
C ASP A 103 0.87 4.85 -9.55
N ASN A 104 0.83 4.91 -10.88
CA ASN A 104 2.00 4.81 -11.76
C ASN A 104 2.79 3.49 -11.57
N LEU A 105 2.09 2.42 -11.18
CA LEU A 105 2.62 1.07 -11.08
C LEU A 105 2.37 0.31 -12.38
N ARG A 106 3.31 -0.55 -12.73
CA ARG A 106 3.12 -1.54 -13.79
C ARG A 106 2.58 -2.83 -13.18
N MET A 107 1.81 -3.58 -13.97
CA MET A 107 1.16 -4.79 -13.46
C MET A 107 2.16 -5.86 -13.01
N GLU A 108 3.33 -5.93 -13.65
CA GLU A 108 4.42 -6.82 -13.25
C GLU A 108 4.96 -6.53 -11.85
N GLU A 109 4.86 -5.29 -11.36
CA GLU A 109 5.35 -4.90 -10.03
C GLU A 109 4.43 -5.39 -8.91
N VAL A 110 3.13 -5.49 -9.19
CA VAL A 110 2.12 -5.94 -8.19
C VAL A 110 1.68 -7.39 -8.40
N ARG A 111 1.85 -7.94 -9.61
CA ARG A 111 1.46 -9.33 -9.93
C ARG A 111 2.22 -10.34 -9.06
N HIS A 112 3.48 -10.06 -8.76
CA HIS A 112 4.32 -10.98 -7.99
C HIS A 112 4.35 -10.53 -6.53
N GLY A 113 3.71 -11.29 -5.64
CA GLY A 113 3.77 -11.10 -4.19
C GLY A 113 2.64 -10.28 -3.57
N LEU A 114 1.93 -9.45 -4.35
CA LEU A 114 0.79 -8.66 -3.87
C LEU A 114 -0.57 -9.13 -4.44
N LEU A 115 -0.57 -9.71 -5.65
CA LEU A 115 -1.78 -10.24 -6.29
C LEU A 115 -1.67 -11.74 -6.58
N ALA A 116 -2.78 -12.46 -6.44
CA ALA A 116 -2.98 -13.80 -6.99
C ALA A 116 -3.70 -13.70 -8.33
N GLU A 117 -3.10 -14.26 -9.39
CA GLU A 117 -3.72 -14.32 -10.72
C GLU A 117 -4.58 -15.59 -10.88
N SER A 118 -5.74 -15.42 -11.52
CA SER A 118 -6.65 -16.48 -11.93
C SER A 118 -7.14 -16.22 -13.36
N GLY A 119 -7.85 -17.18 -13.96
CA GLY A 119 -8.47 -16.97 -15.27
C GLY A 119 -9.45 -15.79 -15.29
N ALA A 120 -10.17 -15.56 -14.19
CA ALA A 120 -11.17 -14.50 -14.07
C ALA A 120 -10.58 -13.11 -13.77
N GLY A 121 -9.34 -13.04 -13.27
CA GLY A 121 -8.75 -11.77 -12.83
C GLY A 121 -7.71 -11.93 -11.73
N PHE A 122 -7.57 -10.90 -10.91
CA PHE A 122 -6.62 -10.83 -9.80
C PHE A 122 -7.33 -10.71 -8.46
N ARG A 123 -6.70 -11.20 -7.39
CA ARG A 123 -7.16 -11.03 -6.01
C ARG A 123 -6.00 -10.52 -5.16
N LEU A 124 -6.25 -9.58 -4.24
CA LEU A 124 -5.25 -9.13 -3.27
C LEU A 124 -4.83 -10.26 -2.33
N LEU A 125 -3.52 -10.42 -2.13
CA LEU A 125 -2.92 -11.36 -1.19
C LEU A 125 -2.75 -10.68 0.17
N LEU A 126 -3.15 -11.38 1.23
CA LEU A 126 -2.84 -11.00 2.62
C LEU A 126 -1.83 -11.95 3.27
N ASP A 127 -1.40 -12.97 2.51
CA ASP A 127 -0.34 -13.88 2.92
C ASP A 127 0.97 -13.09 3.11
N PRO A 128 1.80 -13.45 4.09
CA PRO A 128 3.05 -12.75 4.37
C PRO A 128 4.00 -12.84 3.17
N PRO A 129 4.72 -11.75 2.83
CA PRO A 129 5.77 -11.80 1.83
C PRO A 129 6.91 -12.71 2.29
N THR A 130 7.72 -13.19 1.35
CA THR A 130 8.86 -14.09 1.63
C THR A 130 9.99 -13.40 2.38
N ASN A 131 10.16 -12.08 2.17
CA ASN A 131 11.21 -11.30 2.77
C ASN A 131 10.72 -9.90 3.12
N VAL A 132 11.30 -9.32 4.17
CA VAL A 132 11.14 -7.93 4.58
C VAL A 132 12.53 -7.30 4.61
N SER A 133 12.65 -6.09 4.08
CA SER A 133 13.86 -5.28 3.99
C SER A 133 13.49 -3.81 4.27
N PRO A 134 14.46 -2.90 4.45
CA PRO A 134 14.17 -1.49 4.74
C PRO A 134 13.39 -0.74 3.66
N ASP A 135 13.44 -1.25 2.42
CA ASP A 135 12.71 -0.73 1.27
C ASP A 135 11.32 -1.37 1.10
N SER A 136 10.92 -2.29 1.98
CA SER A 136 9.61 -2.94 1.91
C SER A 136 8.50 -1.93 2.22
N ALA A 137 7.46 -1.97 1.39
CA ALA A 137 6.25 -1.18 1.54
C ALA A 137 5.55 -1.45 2.87
N GLU A 138 4.93 -0.42 3.48
CA GLU A 138 4.27 -0.55 4.78
C GLU A 138 3.18 -1.64 4.76
N PHE A 139 2.45 -1.78 3.65
CA PHE A 139 1.46 -2.86 3.47
C PHE A 139 2.07 -4.26 3.53
N ASP A 140 3.25 -4.46 2.94
CA ASP A 140 3.93 -5.76 2.93
C ASP A 140 4.48 -6.10 4.31
N VAL A 141 4.97 -5.09 5.03
CA VAL A 141 5.40 -5.23 6.42
C VAL A 141 4.21 -5.59 7.31
N ALA A 142 3.04 -4.96 7.13
CA ALA A 142 1.82 -5.31 7.86
C ALA A 142 1.40 -6.78 7.60
N ARG A 143 1.47 -7.25 6.35
CA ARG A 143 1.23 -8.68 6.03
C ARG A 143 2.26 -9.60 6.69
N ALA A 144 3.54 -9.22 6.67
CA ALA A 144 4.61 -9.98 7.31
C ALA A 144 4.43 -10.07 8.83
N LEU A 145 4.03 -8.96 9.48
CA LEU A 145 3.74 -8.92 10.91
C LEU A 145 2.57 -9.82 11.28
N ALA A 146 1.48 -9.81 10.49
CA ALA A 146 0.35 -10.70 10.72
C ALA A 146 0.76 -12.18 10.64
N GLY A 147 1.54 -12.54 9.62
CA GLY A 147 2.06 -13.90 9.46
C GLY A 147 3.00 -14.32 10.59
N ALA A 148 3.96 -13.46 10.93
CA ALA A 148 4.93 -13.72 12.00
C ALA A 148 4.26 -13.84 13.37
N PHE A 149 3.30 -12.95 13.67
CA PHE A 149 2.54 -13.01 14.91
C PHE A 149 1.72 -14.30 15.02
N THR A 150 1.14 -14.76 13.92
CA THR A 150 0.40 -16.03 13.87
C THR A 150 1.31 -17.24 14.12
N ALA A 151 2.55 -17.21 13.60
CA ALA A 151 3.48 -18.32 13.70
C ALA A 151 4.24 -18.38 15.03
N GLY A 152 4.57 -17.23 15.63
CA GLY A 152 5.48 -17.15 16.78
C GLY A 152 5.23 -15.97 17.72
N GLY A 153 4.04 -15.36 17.68
CA GLY A 153 3.63 -14.33 18.62
C GLY A 153 4.47 -13.06 18.57
N THR A 154 4.68 -12.45 19.75
CA THR A 154 5.34 -11.14 19.88
C THR A 154 6.80 -11.15 19.45
N ASP A 155 7.54 -12.23 19.73
CA ASP A 155 8.97 -12.33 19.40
C ASP A 155 9.19 -12.40 17.88
N ALA A 156 8.37 -13.19 17.19
CA ALA A 156 8.42 -13.29 15.73
C ALA A 156 8.04 -11.97 15.05
N ALA A 157 7.01 -11.27 15.54
CA ALA A 157 6.64 -9.95 15.04
C ALA A 157 7.74 -8.90 15.30
N ALA A 158 8.37 -8.94 16.47
CA ALA A 158 9.47 -8.04 16.81
C ALA A 158 10.67 -8.21 15.86
N ASN A 159 10.98 -9.45 15.48
CA ASN A 159 12.03 -9.76 14.50
C ASN A 159 11.74 -9.19 13.11
N VAL A 160 10.46 -9.12 12.71
CA VAL A 160 10.06 -8.47 11.44
C VAL A 160 10.31 -6.97 11.51
N LEU A 161 9.87 -6.29 12.58
CA LEU A 161 10.13 -4.85 12.76
C LEU A 161 11.64 -4.55 12.79
N ALA A 162 12.41 -5.35 13.53
CA ALA A 162 13.87 -5.21 13.59
C ALA A 162 14.57 -5.50 12.25
N LYS A 163 13.89 -6.15 11.29
CA LYS A 163 14.41 -6.39 9.93
C LYS A 163 14.04 -5.29 8.96
N TRP A 164 12.90 -4.65 9.17
CA TRP A 164 12.47 -3.50 8.40
C TRP A 164 13.35 -2.27 8.67
N ASP A 165 14.07 -2.21 9.80
CA ASP A 165 15.10 -1.19 10.06
C ASP A 165 14.59 0.26 9.93
N ARG A 166 13.35 0.46 10.37
CA ARG A 166 12.69 1.77 10.50
C ARG A 166 12.17 1.94 11.93
N PRO A 167 11.73 3.15 12.32
CA PRO A 167 11.15 3.35 13.65
C PRO A 167 10.06 2.31 13.95
N VAL A 168 10.14 1.68 15.12
CA VAL A 168 9.19 0.61 15.51
C VAL A 168 7.78 1.16 15.78
N ASP A 169 7.69 2.47 15.98
CA ASP A 169 6.52 3.31 16.16
C ASP A 169 6.22 4.15 14.91
N ASP A 170 6.69 3.72 13.73
CA ASP A 170 6.39 4.39 12.45
C ASP A 170 4.87 4.54 12.23
N ASP A 171 4.40 5.78 12.20
CA ASP A 171 2.98 6.11 12.13
C ASP A 171 2.33 5.57 10.85
N HIS A 172 3.05 5.55 9.73
CA HIS A 172 2.55 5.02 8.45
C HIS A 172 2.26 3.53 8.55
N LEU A 173 3.19 2.73 9.09
CA LEU A 173 2.98 1.31 9.30
C LEU A 173 1.76 1.04 10.20
N TRP A 174 1.66 1.75 11.32
CA TRP A 174 0.56 1.54 12.27
C TRP A 174 -0.80 2.01 11.71
N ALA A 175 -0.82 3.06 10.89
CA ALA A 175 -2.02 3.48 10.17
C ALA A 175 -2.49 2.42 9.15
N VAL A 176 -1.56 1.76 8.44
CA VAL A 176 -1.89 0.65 7.52
C VAL A 176 -2.41 -0.57 8.27
N ILE A 177 -1.80 -0.92 9.41
CA ILE A 177 -2.27 -1.99 10.29
C ILE A 177 -3.71 -1.71 10.76
N GLY A 178 -3.97 -0.47 11.21
CA GLY A 178 -5.29 -0.03 11.65
C GLY A 178 -6.34 -0.11 10.54
N ASP A 179 -6.01 0.35 9.33
CA ASP A 179 -6.91 0.26 8.18
C ASP A 179 -7.22 -1.20 7.82
N LEU A 180 -6.21 -2.07 7.76
CA LEU A 180 -6.44 -3.50 7.50
C LEU A 180 -7.38 -4.15 8.52
N VAL A 181 -7.21 -3.85 9.81
CA VAL A 181 -8.13 -4.34 10.86
C VAL A 181 -9.54 -3.80 10.67
N ALA A 182 -9.70 -2.55 10.25
CA ALA A 182 -11.00 -1.94 10.02
C ALA A 182 -11.72 -2.47 8.76
N GLN A 183 -10.97 -2.82 7.71
CA GLN A 183 -11.53 -3.31 6.45
C GLN A 183 -11.84 -4.82 6.44
N LEU A 184 -11.16 -5.60 7.28
CA LEU A 184 -11.32 -7.05 7.30
C LEU A 184 -12.42 -7.50 8.27
N PRO A 185 -13.17 -8.59 7.95
CA PRO A 185 -14.10 -9.19 8.89
C PRO A 185 -13.40 -9.67 10.16
N ALA A 186 -14.04 -9.55 11.32
CA ALA A 186 -13.47 -10.00 12.61
C ALA A 186 -13.16 -11.52 12.66
N SER A 187 -13.74 -12.32 11.76
CA SER A 187 -13.44 -13.74 11.63
C SER A 187 -12.13 -14.03 10.89
N ASP A 188 -11.59 -13.06 10.13
CA ASP A 188 -10.39 -13.20 9.31
C ASP A 188 -9.13 -13.38 10.18
N GLY A 189 -8.27 -14.32 9.78
CA GLY A 189 -7.05 -14.65 10.52
C GLY A 189 -6.04 -13.50 10.56
N THR A 190 -5.88 -12.77 9.46
CA THR A 190 -5.02 -11.58 9.38
C THR A 190 -5.55 -10.49 10.30
N ALA A 191 -6.87 -10.26 10.30
CA ALA A 191 -7.49 -9.28 11.19
C ALA A 191 -7.27 -9.60 12.67
N LYS A 192 -7.43 -10.87 13.06
CA LYS A 192 -7.18 -11.33 14.44
C LYS A 192 -5.73 -11.14 14.85
N ALA A 193 -4.79 -11.52 13.97
CA ALA A 193 -3.37 -11.38 14.22
C ALA A 193 -2.96 -9.91 14.39
N LEU A 194 -3.41 -9.03 13.50
CA LEU A 194 -3.14 -7.59 13.58
C LEU A 194 -3.81 -6.93 14.79
N THR A 195 -5.03 -7.34 15.14
CA THR A 195 -5.71 -6.86 16.36
C THR A 195 -4.92 -7.26 17.62
N ALA A 196 -4.43 -8.50 17.68
CA ALA A 196 -3.61 -8.97 18.78
C ALA A 196 -2.25 -8.27 18.82
N LEU A 197 -1.66 -8.00 17.65
CA LEU A 197 -0.44 -7.21 17.52
C LEU A 197 -0.62 -5.79 18.07
N GLN A 198 -1.71 -5.10 17.72
CA GLN A 198 -2.03 -3.76 18.24
C GLN A 198 -2.18 -3.76 19.77
N ARG A 199 -2.81 -4.78 20.35
CA ARG A 199 -2.93 -4.92 21.81
C ARG A 199 -1.58 -5.13 22.50
N ASN A 200 -0.60 -5.69 21.80
CA ASN A 200 0.74 -5.98 22.32
C ASN A 200 1.81 -5.04 21.73
N ALA A 201 1.41 -3.89 21.15
CA ALA A 201 2.31 -3.03 20.38
C ALA A 201 3.55 -2.61 21.17
N SER A 202 3.38 -2.12 22.40
CA SER A 202 4.50 -1.69 23.25
C SER A 202 5.49 -2.82 23.55
N VAL A 203 5.00 -4.05 23.75
CA VAL A 203 5.86 -5.21 24.00
C VAL A 203 6.67 -5.53 22.75
N VAL A 204 6.01 -5.61 21.60
CA VAL A 204 6.65 -5.91 20.32
C VAL A 204 7.67 -4.83 19.93
N GLN A 205 7.35 -3.55 20.14
CA GLN A 205 8.25 -2.42 19.89
C GLN A 205 9.50 -2.48 20.77
N ASN A 206 9.36 -2.78 22.07
CA ASN A 206 10.49 -2.90 22.97
C ASN A 206 11.40 -4.08 22.61
N LEU A 207 10.81 -5.24 22.27
CA LEU A 207 11.55 -6.39 21.79
C LEU A 207 12.29 -6.10 20.47
N ALA A 208 11.63 -5.40 19.54
CA ALA A 208 12.20 -5.04 18.25
C ALA A 208 13.40 -4.10 18.41
N LYS A 209 13.32 -3.10 19.31
CA LYS A 209 14.45 -2.22 19.64
C LYS A 209 15.64 -3.03 20.14
N GLY A 210 15.43 -3.97 21.07
CA GLY A 210 16.47 -4.86 21.57
C GLY A 210 17.10 -5.74 20.47
N ALA A 211 16.27 -6.32 19.60
CA ALA A 211 16.72 -7.15 18.49
C ALA A 211 17.49 -6.35 17.42
N ALA A 212 17.11 -5.09 17.17
CA ALA A 212 17.82 -4.20 16.25
C ALA A 212 19.20 -3.83 16.79
N VAL A 213 19.33 -3.51 18.09
CA VAL A 213 20.62 -3.25 18.74
C VAL A 213 21.53 -4.48 18.65
N ALA A 214 21.03 -5.66 19.02
CA ALA A 214 21.80 -6.90 18.95
C ALA A 214 22.26 -7.21 17.52
N ARG A 215 21.45 -6.88 16.50
CA ARG A 215 21.82 -7.01 15.08
C ARG A 215 22.89 -6.03 14.65
N ALA A 216 22.82 -4.77 15.11
CA ALA A 216 23.83 -3.77 14.83
C ALA A 216 25.19 -4.19 15.41
N GLU A 217 25.19 -4.70 16.65
CA GLU A 217 26.41 -5.21 17.32
C GLU A 217 26.97 -6.49 16.67
N ALA A 218 26.11 -7.35 16.11
CA ALA A 218 26.51 -8.56 15.41
C ALA A 218 26.93 -8.32 13.94
N SER A 219 26.64 -7.14 13.39
CA SER A 219 27.05 -6.76 12.03
C SER A 219 28.55 -6.42 12.08
N PRO A 220 29.43 -7.16 11.37
CA PRO A 220 30.86 -6.93 11.46
C PRO A 220 31.20 -5.52 10.95
N GLU A 221 31.67 -4.66 11.84
CA GLU A 221 32.17 -3.33 11.51
C GLU A 221 33.19 -3.41 10.37
N ARG A 222 32.86 -2.69 9.29
CA ARG A 222 33.74 -2.01 8.34
C ARG A 222 35.23 -2.21 8.65
N ARG A 223 35.91 -3.07 7.88
CA ARG A 223 37.39 -3.10 7.86
C ARG A 223 37.86 -1.67 7.55
N PRO A 224 38.66 -1.01 8.40
CA PRO A 224 39.21 0.30 8.09
C PRO A 224 39.95 0.19 6.76
N THR A 225 39.62 1.08 5.84
CA THR A 225 40.32 1.14 4.56
C THR A 225 41.66 1.82 4.78
N LEU A 226 42.63 1.59 3.89
CA LEU A 226 43.96 2.20 3.98
C LEU A 226 43.90 3.74 4.10
N PHE A 227 42.81 4.37 3.62
CA PHE A 227 42.57 5.80 3.72
C PHE A 227 42.32 6.29 5.16
N ASP A 228 41.65 5.48 5.99
CA ASP A 228 41.37 5.83 7.38
C ASP A 228 42.65 5.82 8.25
N MET A 229 43.71 5.13 7.81
CA MET A 229 45.00 5.07 8.50
C MET A 229 45.97 6.18 8.09
N ILE A 230 45.71 6.91 7.00
CA ILE A 230 46.60 7.97 6.50
C ILE A 230 46.21 9.35 7.08
N GLU A 231 44.94 9.57 7.42
CA GLU A 231 44.48 10.83 8.03
C GLU A 231 44.75 10.94 9.56
N GLY A 232 45.25 9.87 10.17
CA GLY A 232 45.55 9.79 11.61
C GLY A 232 47.03 9.87 11.99
N ALA A 233 47.94 10.19 11.06
CA ALA A 233 49.39 10.25 11.28
C ALA A 233 49.94 11.69 11.23
#